data_AF-A0A965MUR5-F1
#
_entry.id   AF-A0A965MUR5-F1
#
_cell.length_a   1.000
_cell.length_b   1.000
_cell.length_c   1.000
_cell.angle_alpha   90.00
_cell.angle_beta   90.00
_cell.angle_gamma   90.00
#
_symmetry.space_group_name_H-M   'P 1'
#
loop_
_entity.id
_entity.type
_entity.pdbx_description
1 polymer ?
#
loop_
_entity_poly.entity_id
_entity_poly.type
_entity_poly.pdbx_seq_one_letter_code
_entity_poly.pdbx_strand_id
1 'polypeptide(L)'
;GYSCEILMADVDVALRHIGEATILGRGIGAYVAFLISGARPQLVKGAVLTDGPGLAGGPVHVSSTSEIADSSRAGLAPDPWALIELSRDARPATYALTFLRLAMNGTTLDDPIAACCRVTPPWLEAINAEPGVANGMSVQEALDMYAAIN
;
A
#
# COMPACT_ATOMS: atom_id res chain seq x y z
N GLY A 1 -15.04 -7.03 -8.93
CA GLY A 1 -14.38 -7.49 -7.70
C GLY A 1 -13.25 -6.54 -7.40
N TYR A 2 -13.23 -6.02 -6.18
CA TYR A 2 -12.22 -5.15 -5.64
C TYR A 2 -11.13 -5.98 -4.97
N SER A 3 -9.87 -5.68 -5.29
CA SER A 3 -8.69 -6.11 -4.54
C SER A 3 -7.69 -4.97 -4.50
N CYS A 4 -6.69 -5.05 -3.63
CA CYS A 4 -5.63 -4.05 -3.63
C CYS A 4 -4.87 -3.99 -4.97
N GLU A 5 -4.74 -5.10 -5.71
CA GLU A 5 -4.14 -5.10 -7.05
C GLU A 5 -4.96 -4.35 -8.10
N ILE A 6 -6.30 -4.41 -8.01
CA ILE A 6 -7.17 -3.62 -8.89
C ILE A 6 -7.00 -2.13 -8.60
N LEU A 7 -6.95 -1.73 -7.32
CA LEU A 7 -6.65 -0.33 -6.96
C LEU A 7 -5.22 0.07 -7.39
N MET A 8 -4.25 -0.83 -7.29
CA MET A 8 -2.89 -0.61 -7.77
C MET A 8 -2.87 -0.38 -9.29
N ALA A 9 -3.71 -1.06 -10.06
CA ALA A 9 -3.84 -0.84 -11.50
C ALA A 9 -4.34 0.58 -11.82
N ASP A 10 -5.27 1.13 -11.02
CA ASP A 10 -5.70 2.52 -11.19
C ASP A 10 -4.57 3.51 -10.89
N VAL A 11 -3.75 3.24 -9.86
CA VAL A 11 -2.55 4.05 -9.57
C VAL A 11 -1.52 3.96 -10.70
N ASP A 12 -1.32 2.77 -11.28
CA ASP A 12 -0.45 2.55 -12.44
C ASP A 12 -0.93 3.36 -13.67
N VAL A 13 -2.24 3.44 -13.91
CA VAL A 13 -2.81 4.31 -14.96
C VAL A 13 -2.53 5.78 -14.67
N ALA A 14 -2.72 6.22 -13.41
CA ALA A 14 -2.43 7.60 -13.00
C ALA A 14 -0.95 7.95 -13.18
N LEU A 15 -0.03 7.07 -12.75
CA LEU A 15 1.41 7.24 -12.91
C LEU A 15 1.84 7.36 -14.37
N ARG A 16 1.26 6.55 -15.27
CA ARG A 16 1.55 6.69 -16.71
C ARG A 16 1.15 8.04 -17.29
N HIS A 17 0.14 8.69 -16.69
CA HIS A 17 -0.30 10.01 -17.12
C HIS A 17 0.51 11.15 -16.48
N ILE A 18 0.83 11.02 -15.19
CA ILE A 18 1.52 12.06 -14.39
C ILE A 18 3.04 12.03 -14.60
N GLY A 19 3.61 10.84 -14.82
CA GLY A 19 5.05 10.59 -14.78
C GLY A 19 5.51 10.13 -13.40
N GLU A 20 6.83 10.23 -13.16
CA GLU A 20 7.44 9.80 -11.90
C GLU A 20 6.92 10.63 -10.71
N ALA A 21 6.54 9.95 -9.63
CA ALA A 21 5.98 10.61 -8.45
C ALA A 21 6.32 9.88 -7.14
N THR A 22 6.30 10.63 -6.03
CA THR A 22 6.27 10.08 -4.67
C THR A 22 4.82 9.76 -4.30
N ILE A 23 4.56 8.57 -3.76
CA ILE A 23 3.21 8.09 -3.46
C ILE A 23 2.99 8.07 -1.95
N LEU A 24 2.07 8.91 -1.47
CA LEU A 24 1.59 8.87 -0.09
C LEU A 24 0.34 8.00 0.00
N GLY A 25 0.42 6.92 0.77
CA GLY A 25 -0.69 6.01 1.00
C GLY A 25 -1.15 6.01 2.46
N ARG A 26 -2.47 6.18 2.68
CA ARG A 26 -3.09 6.12 4.01
C ARG A 26 -3.99 4.90 4.17
N GLY A 27 -3.83 4.15 5.26
CA GLY A 27 -4.66 2.98 5.57
C GLY A 27 -4.52 1.89 4.51
N ILE A 28 -5.61 1.45 3.88
CA ILE A 28 -5.51 0.58 2.71
C ILE A 28 -4.68 1.19 1.57
N GLY A 29 -4.74 2.52 1.41
CA GLY A 29 -3.91 3.23 0.43
C GLY A 29 -2.41 3.09 0.70
N ALA A 30 -1.98 2.84 1.94
CA ALA A 30 -0.59 2.54 2.25
C ALA A 30 -0.17 1.20 1.63
N TYR A 31 -1.02 0.19 1.71
CA TYR A 31 -0.73 -1.10 1.07
C TYR A 31 -0.71 -0.96 -0.46
N VAL A 32 -1.63 -0.21 -1.05
CA VAL A 32 -1.65 0.05 -2.50
C VAL A 32 -0.41 0.85 -2.95
N ALA A 33 -0.01 1.88 -2.20
CA ALA A 33 1.22 2.64 -2.44
C ALA A 33 2.46 1.74 -2.40
N PHE A 34 2.51 0.83 -1.43
CA PHE A 34 3.58 -0.16 -1.31
C PHE A 34 3.61 -1.13 -2.51
N LEU A 35 2.46 -1.67 -2.92
CA LEU A 35 2.39 -2.58 -4.07
C LEU A 35 2.85 -1.89 -5.37
N ILE A 36 2.41 -0.65 -5.63
CA ILE A 36 2.81 0.05 -6.86
C ILE A 36 4.31 0.36 -6.88
N SER A 37 4.96 0.60 -5.73
CA SER A 37 6.42 0.75 -5.65
C SER A 37 7.16 -0.50 -6.14
N GLY A 38 6.63 -1.69 -5.83
CA GLY A 38 7.19 -2.94 -6.34
C GLY A 38 6.84 -3.22 -7.81
N ALA A 39 5.65 -2.82 -8.26
CA ALA A 39 5.19 -3.08 -9.63
C ALA A 39 5.75 -2.08 -10.67
N ARG A 40 6.03 -0.84 -10.27
CA ARG A 40 6.53 0.26 -11.10
C ARG A 40 7.66 1.03 -10.42
N PRO A 41 8.75 0.37 -9.99
CA PRO A 41 9.81 1.03 -9.23
C PRO A 41 10.52 2.16 -10.00
N GLN A 42 10.45 2.16 -11.34
CA GLN A 42 11.00 3.26 -12.16
C GLN A 42 10.09 4.50 -12.21
N LEU A 43 8.81 4.36 -11.87
CA LEU A 43 7.85 5.48 -11.84
C LEU A 43 7.56 5.98 -10.42
N VAL A 44 8.01 5.25 -9.40
CA VAL A 44 7.77 5.61 -8.00
C VAL A 44 9.08 6.09 -7.38
N LYS A 45 9.19 7.40 -7.16
CA LYS A 45 10.36 8.04 -6.53
C LYS A 45 10.49 7.72 -5.03
N GLY A 46 9.45 7.14 -4.45
CA GLY A 46 9.39 6.73 -3.06
C GLY A 46 7.93 6.53 -2.64
N ALA A 47 7.70 5.67 -1.65
CA ALA A 47 6.38 5.52 -1.04
C ALA A 47 6.40 5.85 0.44
N VAL A 48 5.45 6.68 0.86
CA VAL A 48 5.23 7.05 2.27
C VAL A 48 3.97 6.37 2.76
N LEU A 49 4.09 5.54 3.79
CA LEU A 49 2.99 4.73 4.33
C LEU A 49 2.52 5.34 5.65
N THR A 50 1.21 5.56 5.81
CA THR A 50 0.66 6.10 7.07
C THR A 50 -0.61 5.38 7.52
N ASP A 51 -0.88 5.45 8.82
CA ASP A 51 -2.01 4.79 9.47
C ASP A 51 -3.36 5.25 8.91
N GLY A 52 -4.27 4.29 8.77
CA GLY A 52 -5.66 4.58 8.43
C GLY A 52 -6.53 3.33 8.36
N PRO A 53 -7.83 3.51 8.09
CA PRO A 53 -8.76 2.40 7.94
C PRO A 53 -8.30 1.40 6.89
N GLY A 54 -8.46 0.12 7.22
CA GLY A 54 -8.14 -0.98 6.32
C GLY A 54 -6.65 -1.27 6.18
N LEU A 55 -5.73 -0.72 7.01
CA LEU A 55 -4.28 -1.01 6.95
C LEU A 55 -3.95 -2.49 7.22
N ALA A 56 -4.66 -3.13 8.15
CA ALA A 56 -4.37 -4.51 8.52
C ALA A 56 -4.72 -5.54 7.43
N GLY A 57 -5.75 -5.27 6.62
CA GLY A 57 -6.30 -6.22 5.66
C GLY A 57 -7.20 -7.28 6.32
N GLY A 58 -7.62 -8.23 5.51
CA GLY A 58 -8.41 -9.39 5.92
C GLY A 58 -7.57 -10.54 6.48
N PRO A 59 -8.23 -11.59 7.00
CA PRO A 59 -7.56 -12.77 7.52
C PRO A 59 -6.78 -13.51 6.41
N VAL A 60 -5.58 -14.00 6.76
CA VAL A 60 -4.71 -14.78 5.85
C VAL A 60 -4.92 -16.31 5.99
N HIS A 61 -5.72 -16.73 6.97
CA HIS A 61 -6.13 -18.11 7.19
C HIS A 61 -7.62 -18.28 6.98
N VAL A 62 -8.09 -19.53 6.88
CA VAL A 62 -9.50 -19.86 6.72
C VAL A 62 -10.32 -19.18 7.83
N SER A 63 -11.34 -18.45 7.43
CA SER A 63 -12.26 -17.71 8.29
C SER A 63 -13.70 -18.07 7.94
N SER A 64 -14.62 -17.90 8.88
CA SER A 64 -16.04 -18.10 8.66
C SER A 64 -16.57 -17.20 7.54
N THR A 65 -17.44 -17.74 6.70
CA THR A 65 -18.17 -16.95 5.70
C THR A 65 -19.19 -16.06 6.40
N SER A 66 -19.18 -14.77 6.10
CA SER A 66 -20.23 -13.84 6.55
C SER A 66 -21.13 -13.51 5.37
N GLU A 67 -22.43 -13.66 5.55
CA GLU A 67 -23.42 -13.20 4.57
C GLU A 67 -23.61 -11.68 4.68
N ILE A 68 -23.69 -11.02 3.52
CA ILE A 68 -23.94 -9.58 3.44
C ILE A 68 -25.45 -9.41 3.23
N ALA A 69 -26.14 -8.92 4.26
CA ALA A 69 -27.59 -8.77 4.23
C ALA A 69 -28.07 -7.57 3.38
N ASP A 70 -27.27 -6.50 3.29
CA ASP A 70 -27.57 -5.31 2.50
C ASP A 70 -26.28 -4.56 2.11
N SER A 71 -26.21 -4.11 0.87
CA SER A 71 -25.12 -3.29 0.32
C SER A 71 -25.63 -2.00 -0.34
N SER A 72 -26.90 -1.65 -0.13
CA SER A 72 -27.56 -0.52 -0.78
C SER A 72 -27.01 0.83 -0.33
N ARG A 73 -26.17 1.41 -1.18
CA ARG A 73 -25.63 2.79 -1.07
C ARG A 73 -25.30 3.32 -2.47
N ALA A 74 -26.29 3.26 -3.36
CA ALA A 74 -26.11 3.63 -4.75
C ALA A 74 -25.66 5.09 -4.90
N GLY A 75 -24.59 5.32 -5.67
CA GLY A 75 -24.17 6.66 -6.11
C GLY A 75 -23.28 7.44 -5.15
N LEU A 76 -22.82 6.86 -4.02
CA LEU A 76 -21.86 7.50 -3.11
C LEU A 76 -20.54 6.75 -3.10
N ALA A 77 -19.43 7.50 -3.14
CA ALA A 77 -18.10 6.95 -2.93
C ALA A 77 -17.78 6.84 -1.42
N PRO A 78 -17.01 5.83 -0.98
CA PRO A 78 -16.56 4.68 -1.77
C PRO A 78 -17.71 3.70 -2.06
N ASP A 79 -17.58 2.93 -3.14
CA ASP A 79 -18.50 1.85 -3.47
C ASP A 79 -18.67 0.91 -2.24
N PRO A 80 -19.89 0.58 -1.82
CA PRO A 80 -20.14 -0.34 -0.71
C PRO A 80 -19.47 -1.71 -0.88
N TRP A 81 -19.43 -2.24 -2.10
CA TRP A 81 -18.75 -3.48 -2.42
C TRP A 81 -17.24 -3.36 -2.23
N ALA A 82 -16.65 -2.20 -2.51
CA ALA A 82 -15.23 -1.96 -2.24
C ALA A 82 -14.94 -2.09 -0.74
N LEU A 83 -15.77 -1.50 0.12
CA LEU A 83 -15.60 -1.62 1.58
C LEU A 83 -15.68 -3.07 2.05
N ILE A 84 -16.65 -3.81 1.52
CA ILE A 84 -16.91 -5.20 1.88
C ILE A 84 -15.76 -6.11 1.43
N GLU A 85 -15.38 -6.05 0.17
CA GLU A 85 -14.38 -6.94 -0.41
C GLU A 85 -12.97 -6.60 0.12
N LEU A 86 -12.61 -5.32 0.18
CA LEU A 86 -11.29 -4.89 0.65
C LEU A 86 -11.08 -5.07 2.15
N SER A 87 -12.15 -5.14 2.95
CA SER A 87 -12.04 -5.54 4.36
C SER A 87 -11.62 -7.00 4.56
N ARG A 88 -11.78 -7.82 3.52
CA ARG A 88 -11.43 -9.26 3.51
C ARG A 88 -10.20 -9.57 2.68
N ASP A 89 -9.66 -8.57 1.99
CA ASP A 89 -8.50 -8.73 1.14
C ASP A 89 -7.26 -9.08 1.96
N ALA A 90 -6.80 -10.32 1.80
CA ALA A 90 -5.73 -10.89 2.61
C ALA A 90 -4.39 -10.27 2.25
N ARG A 91 -3.54 -10.03 3.27
CA ARG A 91 -2.22 -9.44 3.07
C ARG A 91 -1.14 -10.29 3.73
N PRO A 92 -0.78 -11.45 3.13
CA PRO A 92 0.25 -12.30 3.68
C PRO A 92 1.60 -11.57 3.71
N ALA A 93 2.32 -11.70 4.83
CA ALA A 93 3.67 -11.16 4.97
C ALA A 93 4.61 -11.64 3.86
N THR A 94 4.52 -12.91 3.47
CA THR A 94 5.33 -13.49 2.37
C THR A 94 5.09 -12.82 1.02
N TYR A 95 3.85 -12.41 0.75
CA TYR A 95 3.51 -11.69 -0.47
C TYR A 95 4.04 -10.25 -0.42
N ALA A 96 3.90 -9.58 0.74
CA ALA A 96 4.48 -8.25 0.93
C ALA A 96 6.01 -8.26 0.73
N LEU A 97 6.72 -9.22 1.34
CA LEU A 97 8.17 -9.37 1.15
C LEU A 97 8.59 -9.56 -0.32
N THR A 98 7.73 -10.17 -1.15
CA THR A 98 7.99 -10.29 -2.60
C THR A 98 7.96 -8.93 -3.27
N PHE A 99 6.96 -8.09 -2.96
CA PHE A 99 6.87 -6.74 -3.50
C PHE A 99 7.97 -5.80 -2.99
N LEU A 100 8.41 -5.94 -1.74
CA LEU A 100 9.55 -5.19 -1.23
C LEU A 100 10.82 -5.49 -2.04
N ARG A 101 11.08 -6.77 -2.31
CA ARG A 101 12.23 -7.17 -3.15
C ARG A 101 12.13 -6.61 -4.56
N LEU A 102 10.93 -6.56 -5.15
CA LEU A 102 10.73 -5.94 -6.46
C LEU A 102 11.03 -4.43 -6.42
N ALA A 103 10.57 -3.73 -5.38
CA ALA A 103 10.84 -2.31 -5.21
C ALA A 103 12.35 -2.05 -5.11
N MET A 104 13.04 -2.79 -4.24
CA MET A 104 14.48 -2.68 -4.01
C MET A 104 15.32 -2.96 -5.26
N ASN A 105 14.96 -3.98 -6.03
CA ASN A 105 15.72 -4.35 -7.22
C ASN A 105 15.48 -3.40 -8.41
N GLY A 106 14.42 -2.59 -8.35
CA GLY A 106 14.02 -1.73 -9.47
C GLY A 106 14.33 -0.25 -9.28
N THR A 107 14.75 0.16 -8.07
CA THR A 107 15.12 1.53 -7.73
C THR A 107 16.64 1.68 -7.55
N THR A 108 17.14 2.91 -7.50
CA THR A 108 18.50 3.23 -7.04
C THR A 108 18.53 3.76 -5.61
N LEU A 109 17.38 3.84 -4.94
CA LEU A 109 17.28 4.33 -3.57
C LEU A 109 17.64 3.23 -2.57
N ASP A 110 18.36 3.63 -1.53
CA ASP A 110 18.65 2.74 -0.40
C ASP A 110 17.38 2.40 0.37
N ASP A 111 16.47 3.38 0.55
CA ASP A 111 15.19 3.22 1.26
C ASP A 111 13.99 3.73 0.42
N PRO A 112 13.51 2.96 -0.56
CA PRO A 112 12.37 3.35 -1.41
C PRO A 112 11.02 3.41 -0.66
N ILE A 113 10.93 2.82 0.53
CA ILE A 113 9.71 2.79 1.34
C ILE A 113 9.97 3.51 2.67
N ALA A 114 9.12 4.46 3.03
CA ALA A 114 9.10 5.09 4.35
C ALA A 114 7.84 4.66 5.11
N ALA A 115 8.01 3.88 6.17
CA ALA A 115 6.94 3.41 7.04
C ALA A 115 6.74 4.38 8.22
N CYS A 116 5.79 5.30 8.07
CA CYS A 116 5.40 6.28 9.08
C CYS A 116 4.21 5.82 9.94
N CYS A 117 3.85 4.54 9.89
CA CYS A 117 2.74 3.98 10.64
C CYS A 117 3.11 3.75 12.11
N ARG A 118 2.13 3.92 13.00
CA ARG A 118 2.19 3.53 14.41
C ARG A 118 1.69 2.11 14.63
N VAL A 119 0.73 1.66 13.81
CA VAL A 119 0.21 0.29 13.86
C VAL A 119 1.01 -0.58 12.89
N THR A 120 1.48 -1.72 13.36
CA THR A 120 2.29 -2.67 12.58
C THR A 120 1.55 -4.00 12.40
N PRO A 121 0.59 -4.09 11.45
CA PRO A 121 0.01 -5.39 11.11
C PRO A 121 1.08 -6.35 10.55
N PRO A 122 0.84 -7.67 10.52
CA PRO A 122 1.88 -8.65 10.20
C PRO A 122 2.63 -8.43 8.89
N TRP A 123 1.97 -7.91 7.85
CA TRP A 123 2.65 -7.60 6.58
C TRP A 123 3.60 -6.40 6.71
N LEU A 124 3.23 -5.40 7.52
CA LEU A 124 4.03 -4.19 7.73
C LEU A 124 5.19 -4.49 8.69
N GLU A 125 4.94 -5.27 9.74
CA GLU A 125 5.97 -5.79 10.63
C GLU A 125 7.05 -6.56 9.83
N ALA A 126 6.62 -7.42 8.90
CA ALA A 126 7.55 -8.18 8.08
C ALA A 126 8.43 -7.30 7.19
N ILE A 127 7.87 -6.29 6.50
CA ILE A 127 8.69 -5.42 5.66
C ILE A 127 9.57 -4.46 6.50
N ASN A 128 9.10 -4.02 7.67
CA ASN A 128 9.88 -3.15 8.55
C ASN A 128 11.14 -3.83 9.10
N ALA A 129 11.18 -5.17 9.11
CA ALA A 129 12.34 -5.95 9.53
C ALA A 129 13.41 -6.10 8.43
N GLU A 130 13.12 -5.66 7.21
CA GLU A 130 14.01 -5.79 6.05
C GLU A 130 14.70 -4.46 5.71
N PRO A 131 15.89 -4.49 5.08
CA PRO A 131 16.49 -3.31 4.46
C PRO A 131 15.58 -2.72 3.38
N GLY A 132 15.71 -1.41 3.12
CA GLY A 132 14.87 -0.73 2.12
C GLY A 132 13.63 -0.06 2.68
N VAL A 133 13.43 -0.15 4.01
CA VAL A 133 12.30 0.45 4.70
C VAL A 133 12.81 1.40 5.79
N ALA A 134 12.68 2.70 5.52
CA ALA A 134 12.94 3.74 6.49
C ALA A 134 11.82 3.77 7.54
N ASN A 135 12.20 3.76 8.82
CA ASN A 135 11.29 3.76 9.96
C ASN A 135 11.54 4.96 10.88
N GLY A 136 10.56 5.31 11.72
CA GLY A 136 10.74 6.32 12.77
C GLY A 136 10.70 7.78 12.32
N MET A 137 10.37 8.03 11.05
CA MET A 137 10.17 9.37 10.48
C MET A 137 8.69 9.77 10.51
N SER A 138 8.43 11.07 10.63
CA SER A 138 7.12 11.64 10.33
C SER A 138 6.84 11.61 8.82
N VAL A 139 5.55 11.71 8.45
CA VAL A 139 5.14 11.78 7.04
C VAL A 139 5.80 12.96 6.32
N GLN A 140 5.93 14.11 6.98
CA GLN A 140 6.54 15.29 6.38
C GLN A 140 8.03 15.07 6.11
N GLU A 141 8.79 14.53 7.07
CA GLU A 141 10.21 14.24 6.89
C GLU A 141 10.43 13.23 5.75
N ALA A 142 9.57 12.22 5.62
CA ALA A 142 9.65 11.25 4.54
C ALA A 142 9.34 11.87 3.17
N LEU A 143 8.35 12.76 3.09
CA LEU A 143 8.05 13.50 1.86
C LEU A 143 9.20 14.43 1.47
N ASP A 144 9.78 15.15 2.44
CA ASP A 144 10.91 16.04 2.20
C ASP A 144 12.14 15.27 1.72
N MET A 145 12.38 14.08 2.30
CA MET A 145 13.46 13.17 1.88
C MET A 145 13.31 12.78 0.40
N TYR A 146 12.12 12.35 -0.03
CA TYR A 146 11.91 11.97 -1.43
C TYR A 146 11.85 13.18 -2.38
N ALA A 147 11.41 14.35 -1.91
CA ALA A 147 11.42 15.58 -2.70
C ALA A 147 12.83 16.10 -2.99
N ALA A 148 13.82 15.77 -2.14
CA ALA A 148 15.22 16.12 -2.34
C ALA A 148 15.91 15.26 -3.43
N ILE A 149 15.24 14.22 -3.93
CA ILE A 149 15.75 13.30 -4.94
C ILE A 149 15.32 13.82 -6.31
N ASN A 150 16.29 14.35 -7.08
CA ASN A 150 16.06 14.87 -8.43
C ASN A 150 15.73 13.75 -9.42
#